data_AF-A0A9E5VWN1-F1
#
_entry.id   AF-A0A9E5VWN1-F1
#
_cell.length_a   1.000
_cell.length_b   1.000
_cell.length_c   1.000
_cell.angle_alpha   90.00
_cell.angle_beta   90.00
_cell.angle_gamma   90.00
#
_symmetry.space_group_name_H-M   'P 1'
#
loop_
_entity.id
_entity.type
_entity.pdbx_description
1 polymer ?
#
loop_
_entity_poly.entity_id
_entity_poly.type
_entity_poly.pdbx_seq_one_letter_code
_entity_poly.pdbx_strand_id
1 'polypeptide(L)'
;MARQTVIRGTVSLRCVCGRTVEFEQGLLGRVFRCPHCGRLLRPALQFLLIDRRMAPNLTAQCACGHFVVEERGRVGARVRCTACGAQLIMPQPTVSFGAAPVARVPRKALQERMKRSARPHERVPPNVERLTAPVPPVASTLRPGETVCVNPECGALLTPRAIVCSRCGTNRFTGQRYTGPGPAGDPRGRWLPV
;
A
#
# COMPACT_ATOMS: atom_id res chain seq x y z
N MET A 1 -2.49 -11.36 -13.83
CA MET A 1 -1.33 -12.27 -13.85
C MET A 1 -0.70 -12.21 -15.24
N ALA A 2 0.51 -11.67 -15.37
CA ALA A 2 1.21 -11.60 -16.65
C ALA A 2 2.07 -12.86 -16.83
N ARG A 3 2.02 -13.46 -18.01
CA ARG A 3 2.78 -14.68 -18.38
C ARG A 3 3.75 -14.26 -19.50
N GLN A 4 5.01 -14.68 -19.40
CA GLN A 4 6.05 -14.28 -20.34
C GLN A 4 6.81 -15.51 -20.82
N THR A 5 7.02 -15.59 -22.13
CA THR A 5 7.84 -16.57 -22.82
C THR A 5 9.09 -15.83 -23.30
N VAL A 6 10.28 -16.25 -22.88
CA VAL A 6 11.54 -15.64 -23.31
C VAL A 6 12.06 -16.44 -24.49
N ILE A 7 11.98 -15.88 -25.70
CA ILE A 7 12.54 -16.48 -26.91
C ILE A 7 13.52 -15.47 -27.47
N ARG A 8 14.83 -15.78 -27.40
CA ARG A 8 15.94 -15.06 -28.07
C ARG A 8 15.91 -13.52 -27.94
N GLY A 9 16.39 -13.00 -26.80
CA GLY A 9 16.74 -11.57 -26.62
C GLY A 9 15.59 -10.57 -26.60
N THR A 10 14.37 -11.00 -26.93
CA THR A 10 13.14 -10.23 -26.87
C THR A 10 12.25 -10.73 -25.73
N VAL A 11 11.62 -9.76 -25.07
CA VAL A 11 10.88 -9.92 -23.83
C VAL A 11 9.45 -9.45 -24.08
N SER A 12 8.45 -10.31 -23.91
CA SER A 12 7.04 -10.01 -24.20
C SER A 12 6.25 -9.66 -22.93
N LEU A 13 5.80 -8.41 -22.75
CA LEU A 13 5.00 -7.99 -21.59
C LEU A 13 3.59 -7.61 -22.01
N ARG A 14 2.58 -8.09 -21.26
CA ARG A 14 1.20 -7.65 -21.45
C ARG A 14 0.97 -6.29 -20.77
N CYS A 15 0.61 -5.28 -21.56
CA CYS A 15 0.25 -3.96 -21.07
C CYS A 15 -1.14 -3.97 -20.41
N VAL A 16 -1.43 -2.95 -19.59
CA VAL A 16 -2.76 -2.73 -18.98
C VAL A 16 -3.86 -2.55 -20.03
N CYS A 17 -3.53 -2.10 -21.25
CA CYS A 17 -4.48 -2.04 -22.35
C CYS A 17 -4.85 -3.43 -22.93
N GLY A 18 -4.31 -4.51 -22.38
CA GLY A 18 -4.61 -5.89 -22.77
C GLY A 18 -3.74 -6.43 -23.91
N ARG A 19 -3.02 -5.57 -24.65
CA ARG A 19 -2.10 -5.95 -25.72
C ARG A 19 -0.72 -6.35 -25.21
N THR A 20 -0.08 -7.29 -25.89
CA THR A 20 1.29 -7.72 -25.62
C THR A 20 2.26 -6.80 -26.34
N VAL A 21 3.33 -6.41 -25.67
CA VAL A 21 4.40 -5.56 -26.19
C VAL A 21 5.70 -6.34 -26.08
N GLU A 22 6.38 -6.50 -27.21
CA GLU A 22 7.69 -7.11 -27.28
C GLU A 22 8.75 -6.01 -27.28
N PHE A 23 9.81 -6.20 -26.51
CA PHE A 23 10.90 -5.24 -26.41
C PHE A 23 12.22 -5.96 -26.17
N GLU A 24 13.31 -5.31 -26.55
CA GLU A 24 14.66 -5.82 -26.35
C GLU A 24 15.03 -5.88 -24.87
N GLN A 25 15.81 -6.89 -24.49
CA GLN A 25 16.27 -7.08 -23.11
C GLN A 25 17.00 -5.84 -22.54
N GLY A 26 17.65 -5.02 -23.38
CA GLY A 26 18.31 -3.77 -22.97
C GLY A 26 17.36 -2.68 -22.43
N LEU A 27 16.04 -2.82 -22.62
CA LEU A 27 15.03 -1.91 -22.09
C LEU A 27 14.52 -2.31 -20.70
N LEU A 28 15.00 -3.44 -20.13
CA LEU A 28 14.72 -3.80 -18.75
C LEU A 28 15.23 -2.73 -17.79
N GLY A 29 14.40 -2.33 -16.82
CA GLY A 29 14.71 -1.28 -15.84
C GLY A 29 14.47 0.15 -16.34
N ARG A 30 14.35 0.35 -17.66
CA ARG A 30 14.05 1.65 -18.29
C ARG A 30 12.54 1.87 -18.38
N VAL A 31 12.13 3.12 -18.53
CA VAL A 31 10.73 3.49 -18.78
C VAL A 31 10.57 3.69 -20.28
N PHE A 32 9.58 3.06 -20.88
CA PHE A 32 9.26 3.24 -22.30
C PHE A 32 7.75 3.38 -22.50
N ARG A 33 7.30 3.97 -23.62
CA ARG A 33 5.87 4.14 -23.91
C ARG A 33 5.31 2.91 -24.62
N CYS A 34 4.15 2.44 -24.18
CA CYS A 34 3.42 1.41 -24.90
C CYS A 34 3.04 1.94 -26.29
N PRO A 35 3.38 1.23 -27.38
CA PRO A 35 3.06 1.68 -28.74
C PRO A 35 1.56 1.70 -29.03
N HIS A 36 0.74 1.01 -28.22
CA HIS A 36 -0.69 0.90 -28.46
C HIS A 36 -1.55 1.91 -27.69
N CYS A 37 -1.18 2.24 -26.45
CA CYS A 37 -1.98 3.14 -25.61
C CYS A 37 -1.21 4.36 -25.09
N GLY A 38 0.07 4.51 -25.46
CA GLY A 38 0.92 5.62 -25.02
C GLY A 38 1.31 5.61 -23.55
N ARG A 39 0.74 4.72 -22.72
CA ARG A 39 1.06 4.62 -21.30
C ARG A 39 2.51 4.23 -21.07
N LEU A 40 3.11 4.81 -20.03
CA LEU A 40 4.46 4.50 -19.61
C LEU A 40 4.51 3.11 -18.97
N LEU A 41 5.38 2.26 -19.49
CA LEU A 41 5.68 0.93 -19.00
C LEU A 41 7.09 0.93 -18.42
N ARG A 42 7.26 0.25 -17.27
CA ARG A 42 8.57 0.06 -16.64
C ARG A 42 8.83 -1.43 -16.41
N PRO A 43 9.31 -2.15 -17.45
CA PRO A 43 9.60 -3.57 -17.37
C PRO A 43 10.81 -3.83 -16.45
N ALA A 44 10.55 -4.07 -15.17
CA ALA A 44 11.50 -4.63 -14.18
C ALA A 44 10.93 -4.55 -12.76
N LEU A 45 10.03 -3.59 -12.49
CA LEU A 45 9.57 -3.33 -11.12
C LEU A 45 8.33 -4.13 -10.70
N GLN A 46 7.54 -4.62 -11.66
CA GLN A 46 6.34 -5.40 -11.34
C GLN A 46 6.58 -6.91 -11.31
N PHE A 47 7.74 -7.37 -11.81
CA PHE A 47 8.05 -8.80 -11.96
C PHE A 47 9.55 -9.08 -11.79
N LEU A 48 10.13 -8.79 -10.62
CA LEU A 48 11.32 -9.52 -10.17
C LEU A 48 10.94 -11.00 -9.93
N LEU A 49 10.62 -11.73 -11.00
CA LEU A 49 10.81 -13.18 -11.08
C LEU A 49 12.24 -13.39 -11.57
N ILE A 50 13.21 -12.87 -10.82
CA ILE A 50 14.61 -13.28 -10.95
C ILE A 50 14.69 -14.69 -10.39
N ASP A 51 15.43 -15.58 -11.07
CA ASP A 51 15.72 -16.92 -10.59
C ASP A 51 16.14 -16.85 -9.11
N ARG A 52 15.46 -17.60 -8.24
CA ARG A 52 15.70 -17.63 -6.79
C ARG A 52 17.17 -17.89 -6.43
N ARG A 53 17.96 -18.44 -7.36
CA ARG A 53 19.38 -18.72 -7.20
C ARG A 53 20.29 -17.49 -7.42
N MET A 54 19.84 -16.45 -8.11
CA MET A 54 20.66 -15.25 -8.46
C MET A 54 20.61 -14.12 -7.41
N ALA A 55 20.27 -14.45 -6.17
CA ALA A 55 20.12 -13.58 -4.99
C ALA A 55 18.68 -13.03 -4.75
N PRO A 56 18.17 -13.06 -3.50
CA PRO A 56 17.10 -12.20 -3.04
C PRO A 56 17.66 -10.78 -2.99
N ASN A 57 17.22 -9.98 -3.94
CA ASN A 57 17.91 -8.77 -4.38
C ASN A 57 17.90 -7.68 -3.31
N LEU A 58 19.10 -7.24 -2.91
CA LEU A 58 19.27 -5.89 -2.39
C LEU A 58 19.07 -4.93 -3.56
N THR A 59 17.88 -4.38 -3.67
CA THR A 59 17.59 -3.29 -4.60
C THR A 59 17.50 -1.98 -3.82
N ALA A 60 18.28 -1.00 -4.23
CA ALA A 60 18.19 0.35 -3.69
C ALA A 60 17.72 1.31 -4.79
N GLN A 61 16.77 2.17 -4.46
CA GLN A 61 16.36 3.25 -5.35
C GLN A 61 17.24 4.47 -5.10
N CYS A 62 17.98 4.90 -6.12
CA CYS A 62 18.71 6.16 -6.07
C CYS A 62 17.74 7.35 -6.15
N ALA A 63 18.14 8.52 -5.65
CA ALA A 63 17.35 9.75 -5.71
C ALA A 63 17.00 10.18 -7.15
N CYS A 64 17.81 9.79 -8.14
CA CYS A 64 17.50 10.01 -9.56
C CYS A 64 16.41 9.08 -10.12
N GLY A 65 15.89 8.15 -9.32
CA GLY A 65 14.86 7.19 -9.71
C GLY A 65 15.38 5.91 -10.39
N HIS A 66 16.70 5.78 -10.58
CA HIS A 66 17.33 4.55 -11.06
C HIS A 66 17.47 3.52 -9.93
N PHE A 67 17.30 2.24 -10.23
CA PHE A 67 17.48 1.16 -9.26
C PHE A 67 18.87 0.57 -9.43
N VAL A 68 19.58 0.42 -8.32
CA VAL A 68 20.86 -0.28 -8.25
C VAL A 68 20.62 -1.63 -7.63
N VAL A 69 21.09 -2.68 -8.31
CA VAL A 69 20.99 -4.08 -7.88
C VAL A 69 22.40 -4.57 -7.68
N GLU A 70 22.69 -5.09 -6.48
CA GLU A 70 24.04 -5.48 -6.08
C GLU A 70 24.04 -6.84 -5.38
N GLU A 71 25.21 -7.43 -5.27
CA GLU A 71 25.42 -8.72 -4.60
C GLU A 71 25.18 -8.64 -3.08
N ARG A 72 24.82 -9.76 -2.46
CA ARG A 72 24.60 -9.84 -1.00
C ARG A 72 25.82 -9.44 -0.16
N GLY A 73 27.03 -9.56 -0.69
CA GLY A 73 28.25 -9.13 0.03
C GLY A 73 28.35 -7.60 0.18
N ARG A 74 27.56 -6.83 -0.56
CA ARG A 74 27.57 -5.36 -0.59
C ARG A 74 26.57 -4.72 0.37
N VAL A 75 25.95 -5.49 1.27
CA VAL A 75 25.01 -4.97 2.26
C VAL A 75 25.68 -3.90 3.12
N GLY A 76 25.07 -2.72 3.24
CA GLY A 76 25.64 -1.59 3.98
C GLY A 76 26.81 -0.89 3.28
N ALA A 77 27.31 -1.43 2.16
CA ALA A 77 28.35 -0.77 1.38
C ALA A 77 27.80 0.45 0.63
N ARG A 78 28.67 1.43 0.39
CA ARG A 78 28.38 2.55 -0.51
C ARG A 78 28.60 2.09 -1.95
N VAL A 79 27.56 2.22 -2.77
CA VAL A 79 27.61 1.91 -4.20
C VAL A 79 27.27 3.14 -5.02
N ARG A 80 27.84 3.26 -6.21
CA ARG A 80 27.58 4.38 -7.12
C ARG A 80 26.43 4.03 -8.05
N CYS A 81 25.50 4.95 -8.21
CA CYS A 81 24.46 4.84 -9.22
C CYS A 81 25.08 4.92 -10.62
N THR A 82 24.81 3.92 -11.45
CA THR A 82 25.27 3.87 -12.85
C THR A 82 24.67 4.96 -13.73
N ALA A 83 23.54 5.55 -13.32
CA ALA A 83 22.85 6.59 -14.09
C ALA A 83 23.34 8.01 -13.77
N CYS A 84 23.54 8.36 -12.48
CA CYS A 84 23.88 9.73 -12.07
C CYS A 84 25.19 9.85 -11.28
N GLY A 85 25.88 8.73 -11.00
CA GLY A 85 27.12 8.71 -10.22
C GLY A 85 26.96 8.91 -8.71
N ALA A 86 25.75 9.27 -8.23
CA ALA A 86 25.50 9.49 -6.80
C ALA A 86 25.79 8.23 -5.97
N GLN A 87 26.35 8.43 -4.77
CA GLN A 87 26.57 7.34 -3.82
C GLN A 87 25.29 7.05 -3.03
N LEU A 88 24.96 5.78 -2.88
CA LEU A 88 23.85 5.29 -2.05
C LEU A 88 24.33 4.13 -1.19
N ILE A 89 23.73 3.96 -0.02
CA ILE A 89 24.02 2.85 0.89
C ILE A 89 23.04 1.73 0.59
N MET A 90 23.57 0.53 0.37
CA MET A 90 22.72 -0.64 0.14
C MET A 90 21.97 -1.02 1.43
N PRO A 91 20.63 -1.11 1.41
CA PRO A 91 19.83 -1.34 2.60
C PRO A 91 20.07 -2.75 3.14
N GLN A 92 20.12 -2.92 4.47
CA GLN A 92 20.17 -4.26 5.03
C GLN A 92 18.92 -5.05 4.61
N PRO A 93 19.07 -6.30 4.11
CA PRO A 93 17.93 -7.14 3.83
C PRO A 93 17.27 -7.38 5.19
N THR A 94 16.04 -6.91 5.35
CA THR A 94 15.21 -7.32 6.46
C THR A 94 14.96 -8.81 6.28
N VAL A 95 15.77 -9.64 6.93
CA VAL A 95 15.58 -11.09 7.05
C VAL A 95 14.40 -11.31 7.99
N SER A 96 13.21 -10.91 7.60
CA SER A 96 11.97 -11.33 8.26
C SER A 96 11.52 -12.66 7.66
N PHE A 97 12.30 -13.72 7.91
CA PHE A 97 11.82 -15.10 7.89
C PHE A 97 11.49 -15.61 9.30
N GLY A 98 11.21 -14.70 10.24
CA GLY A 98 10.33 -15.02 11.34
C GLY A 98 8.93 -15.18 10.78
N ALA A 99 8.63 -16.35 10.21
CA ALA A 99 7.24 -16.78 10.16
C ALA A 99 6.72 -16.68 11.59
N ALA A 100 5.82 -15.74 11.88
CA ALA A 100 4.87 -15.98 12.94
C ALA A 100 4.34 -17.40 12.66
N PRO A 101 4.45 -18.35 13.61
CA PRO A 101 4.10 -19.73 13.34
C PRO A 101 2.69 -19.72 12.78
N VAL A 102 2.56 -20.03 11.49
CA VAL A 102 1.25 -20.15 10.87
C VAL A 102 0.69 -21.41 11.51
N ALA A 103 -0.06 -21.24 12.59
CA ALA A 103 -0.70 -22.32 13.30
C ALA A 103 -1.55 -23.06 12.27
N ARG A 104 -1.16 -24.30 11.97
CA ARG A 104 -1.84 -25.13 11.00
C ARG A 104 -3.23 -25.44 11.56
N VAL A 105 -4.22 -24.66 11.15
CA VAL A 105 -5.61 -24.88 11.57
C VAL A 105 -6.01 -26.26 11.06
N PRO A 106 -6.36 -27.22 11.94
CA PRO A 106 -6.77 -28.55 11.51
C PRO A 106 -7.95 -28.44 10.55
N ARG A 107 -7.95 -29.27 9.50
CA ARG A 107 -9.00 -29.25 8.45
C ARG A 107 -10.42 -29.35 9.04
N LYS A 108 -10.57 -30.07 10.16
CA LYS A 108 -11.81 -30.22 10.93
C LYS A 108 -12.27 -28.90 11.58
N ALA A 109 -11.33 -28.13 12.16
CA ALA A 109 -11.62 -26.82 12.74
C ALA A 109 -11.99 -25.78 11.67
N LEU A 110 -11.38 -25.86 10.49
CA LEU A 110 -11.75 -25.02 9.35
C LEU A 110 -13.18 -25.36 8.85
N GLN A 111 -13.51 -26.64 8.72
CA GLN A 111 -14.85 -27.09 8.32
C GLN A 111 -15.93 -26.70 9.32
N GLU A 112 -15.67 -26.77 10.62
CA GLU A 112 -16.65 -26.31 11.63
C GLU A 112 -16.89 -24.80 11.57
N ARG A 113 -15.84 -24.00 11.36
CA ARG A 113 -16.00 -22.54 11.18
C ARG A 113 -16.87 -22.23 9.97
N MET A 114 -16.67 -22.90 8.85
CA MET A 114 -17.49 -22.72 7.64
C MET A 114 -18.94 -23.15 7.85
N LYS A 115 -19.19 -24.21 8.63
CA LYS A 115 -20.56 -24.65 8.99
C LYS A 115 -21.27 -23.65 9.91
N ARG A 116 -20.56 -23.01 10.84
CA ARG A 116 -21.14 -21.98 11.71
C ARG A 116 -21.51 -20.71 10.95
N SER A 117 -20.70 -20.30 9.96
CA SER A 117 -21.02 -19.15 9.10
C SER A 117 -22.15 -19.41 8.10
N ALA A 118 -22.47 -20.68 7.82
CA ALA A 118 -23.56 -21.06 6.93
C ALA A 118 -24.92 -21.18 7.64
N ARG A 119 -24.97 -21.02 8.98
CA ARG A 119 -26.26 -20.91 9.66
C ARG A 119 -26.89 -19.57 9.26
N PRO A 120 -28.10 -19.55 8.71
CA PRO A 120 -28.80 -18.31 8.47
C PRO A 120 -28.88 -17.58 9.82
N HIS A 121 -28.36 -16.36 9.87
CA HIS A 121 -28.58 -15.49 11.02
C HIS A 121 -30.09 -15.36 11.17
N GLU A 122 -30.62 -16.05 12.18
CA GLU A 122 -31.99 -15.87 12.64
C GLU A 122 -32.10 -14.40 13.03
N ARG A 123 -32.77 -13.64 12.17
CA ARG A 123 -33.00 -12.21 12.37
C ARG A 123 -33.82 -12.11 13.64
N VAL A 124 -33.17 -11.77 14.75
CA VAL A 124 -33.85 -11.34 15.96
C VAL A 124 -34.78 -10.20 15.55
N PRO A 125 -36.10 -10.35 15.66
CA PRO A 125 -37.01 -9.28 15.30
C PRO A 125 -36.71 -8.09 16.22
N PRO A 126 -36.65 -6.85 15.69
CA PRO A 126 -36.55 -5.68 16.54
C PRO A 126 -37.84 -5.62 17.36
N ASN A 127 -37.72 -5.80 18.68
CA ASN A 127 -38.81 -5.54 19.61
C ASN A 127 -39.02 -4.02 19.66
N VAL A 128 -39.93 -3.52 18.84
CA VAL A 128 -40.29 -2.10 18.73
C VAL A 128 -41.29 -1.77 19.83
N GLU A 129 -40.86 -1.80 21.08
CA GLU A 129 -41.68 -1.31 22.19
C GLU A 129 -40.79 -0.86 23.36
N ARG A 130 -40.28 0.37 23.23
CA ARG A 130 -39.96 1.28 24.35
C ARG A 130 -39.67 2.67 23.79
N LEU A 131 -40.74 3.42 23.59
CA LEU A 131 -40.72 4.88 23.52
C LEU A 131 -40.50 5.46 24.93
N THR A 132 -39.97 6.69 24.97
CA THR A 132 -39.98 7.64 26.10
C THR A 132 -39.08 7.37 27.30
N ALA A 133 -37.77 7.29 27.05
CA ALA A 133 -36.78 7.79 28.01
C ALA A 133 -36.14 9.08 27.43
N PRO A 134 -35.80 10.09 28.24
CA PRO A 134 -35.06 11.25 27.77
C PRO A 134 -33.77 10.77 27.10
N VAL A 135 -33.59 11.14 25.84
CA VAL A 135 -32.46 10.68 25.00
C VAL A 135 -31.17 11.10 25.71
N PRO A 136 -30.39 10.16 26.29
CA PRO A 136 -29.04 10.50 26.75
C PRO A 136 -28.24 10.94 25.52
N PRO A 137 -27.28 11.88 25.67
CA PRO A 137 -26.50 12.38 24.54
C PRO A 137 -25.97 11.18 23.77
N VAL A 138 -26.36 11.10 22.48
CA VAL A 138 -26.10 9.98 21.60
C VAL A 138 -24.64 9.56 21.78
N ALA A 139 -24.43 8.47 22.52
CA ALA A 139 -23.16 7.78 22.58
C ALA A 139 -22.95 7.26 21.16
N SER A 140 -22.33 8.11 20.35
CA SER A 140 -22.05 7.87 18.95
C SER A 140 -21.28 6.56 18.93
N THR A 141 -21.92 5.50 18.46
CA THR A 141 -21.30 4.19 18.30
C THR A 141 -20.28 4.32 17.18
N LEU A 142 -19.13 4.89 17.53
CA LEU A 142 -17.97 5.01 16.68
C LEU A 142 -17.67 3.61 16.16
N ARG A 143 -17.57 3.47 14.84
CA ARG A 143 -17.11 2.20 14.28
C ARG A 143 -15.69 1.94 14.80
N PRO A 144 -15.25 0.69 14.96
CA PRO A 144 -13.90 0.39 15.39
C PRO A 144 -12.85 1.17 14.57
N GLY A 145 -12.11 2.04 15.25
CA GLY A 145 -11.07 2.87 14.66
C GLY A 145 -11.49 4.29 14.23
N GLU A 146 -12.79 4.60 14.20
CA GLU A 146 -13.24 5.99 14.01
C GLU A 146 -13.06 6.78 15.30
N THR A 147 -12.69 8.06 15.16
CA THR A 147 -12.50 8.96 16.30
C THR A 147 -13.07 10.33 16.02
N VAL A 148 -13.52 11.03 17.06
CA VAL A 148 -13.98 12.41 16.93
C VAL A 148 -12.78 13.35 16.79
N CYS A 149 -12.92 14.41 16.00
CA CYS A 149 -11.93 15.48 15.87
C CYS A 149 -11.64 16.12 17.23
N VAL A 150 -10.36 16.34 17.53
CA VAL A 150 -9.89 16.95 18.80
C VAL A 150 -10.25 18.43 18.93
N ASN A 151 -10.68 19.09 17.86
CA ASN A 151 -11.21 20.45 17.93
C ASN A 151 -12.66 20.43 18.46
N PRO A 152 -12.94 21.01 19.64
CA PRO A 152 -14.26 20.97 20.26
C PRO A 152 -15.34 21.68 19.43
N GLU A 153 -14.97 22.67 18.61
CA GLU A 153 -15.92 23.38 17.74
C GLU A 153 -16.33 22.56 16.51
N CYS A 154 -15.52 21.55 16.13
CA CYS A 154 -15.72 20.82 14.88
C CYS A 154 -16.59 19.57 15.04
N GLY A 155 -16.30 18.75 16.06
CA GLY A 155 -17.02 17.49 16.33
C GLY A 155 -17.06 16.45 15.19
N ALA A 156 -16.25 16.62 14.12
CA ALA A 156 -16.33 15.76 12.95
C ALA A 156 -15.76 14.36 13.22
N LEU A 157 -16.35 13.33 12.60
CA LEU A 157 -15.83 11.97 12.63
C LEU A 157 -14.62 11.83 11.69
N LEU A 158 -13.52 11.34 12.23
CA LEU A 158 -12.28 11.03 11.52
C LEU A 158 -12.24 9.56 11.14
N THR A 159 -11.84 9.28 9.90
CA THR A 159 -11.59 7.90 9.46
C THR A 159 -10.36 7.31 10.18
N PRO A 160 -10.24 5.98 10.29
CA PRO A 160 -9.18 5.34 11.09
C PRO A 160 -7.73 5.68 10.71
N ARG A 161 -7.50 6.29 9.54
CA ARG A 161 -6.18 6.69 9.03
C ARG A 161 -6.03 8.20 8.85
N ALA A 162 -7.04 8.99 9.21
CA ALA A 162 -6.96 10.44 9.09
C ALA A 162 -6.07 11.03 10.19
N ILE A 163 -4.98 11.68 9.77
CA ILE A 163 -4.09 12.46 10.64
C ILE A 163 -4.64 13.89 10.80
N VAL A 164 -5.24 14.44 9.75
CA VAL A 164 -5.78 15.81 9.72
C VAL A 164 -7.28 15.76 9.43
N CYS A 165 -8.05 16.55 10.18
CA CYS A 165 -9.49 16.70 9.95
C CYS A 165 -9.75 17.37 8.61
N SER A 166 -10.48 16.70 7.72
CA SER A 166 -10.87 17.24 6.41
C SER A 166 -11.83 18.43 6.51
N ARG A 167 -12.53 18.59 7.65
CA ARG A 167 -13.52 19.65 7.86
C ARG A 167 -12.92 20.95 8.40
N CYS A 168 -12.02 20.88 9.37
CA CYS A 168 -11.47 22.06 10.05
C CYS A 168 -9.95 22.23 9.93
N GLY A 169 -9.24 21.23 9.38
CA GLY A 169 -7.79 21.26 9.23
C GLY A 169 -7.01 20.94 10.51
N THR A 170 -7.66 20.54 11.61
CA THR A 170 -6.96 20.22 12.87
C THR A 170 -6.26 18.85 12.82
N ASN A 171 -5.00 18.81 13.24
CA ASN A 171 -4.24 17.58 13.45
C ASN A 171 -4.80 16.79 14.63
N ARG A 172 -5.09 15.51 14.43
CA ARG A 172 -5.61 14.61 15.47
C ARG A 172 -4.64 14.40 16.64
N PHE A 173 -3.34 14.42 16.39
CA PHE A 173 -2.32 14.12 17.39
C PHE A 173 -1.82 15.37 18.11
N THR A 174 -1.65 16.48 17.39
CA THR A 174 -1.08 17.71 17.97
C THR A 174 -2.13 18.75 18.36
N GLY A 175 -3.37 18.63 17.87
CA GLY A 175 -4.41 19.65 18.07
C GLY A 175 -4.18 20.95 17.29
N GLN A 176 -3.07 21.09 16.57
CA GLN A 176 -2.76 22.27 15.76
C GLN A 176 -3.66 22.34 14.53
N ARG A 177 -4.10 23.55 14.18
CA ARG A 177 -4.92 23.79 12.99
C ARG A 177 -4.01 24.16 11.82
N TYR A 178 -4.12 23.42 10.73
CA TYR A 178 -3.44 23.77 9.49
C TYR A 178 -4.28 24.75 8.68
N THR A 179 -3.63 25.75 8.08
CA THR A 179 -4.24 26.63 7.07
C THR A 179 -3.96 26.11 5.67
N GLY A 180 -4.95 26.19 4.79
CA GLY A 180 -4.91 25.67 3.42
C GLY A 180 -6.16 24.87 3.06
N PRO A 181 -6.32 24.41 1.80
CA PRO A 181 -7.56 23.84 1.26
C PRO A 181 -7.96 22.44 1.80
N GLY A 182 -7.45 22.02 2.96
CA GLY A 182 -7.57 20.67 3.52
C GLY A 182 -6.96 19.56 2.64
N PRO A 183 -6.70 18.36 3.20
CA PRO A 183 -6.17 17.23 2.42
C PRO A 183 -7.06 16.83 1.21
N ALA A 184 -8.32 17.26 1.21
CA ALA A 184 -9.25 17.10 0.10
C ALA A 184 -9.01 18.09 -1.05
N GLY A 185 -8.60 19.34 -0.75
CA GLY A 185 -8.39 20.38 -1.77
C GLY A 185 -6.94 20.53 -2.23
N ASP A 186 -5.95 20.06 -1.45
CA ASP A 186 -4.56 19.93 -1.90
C ASP A 186 -3.94 18.60 -1.45
N PRO A 187 -4.06 17.52 -2.25
CA PRO A 187 -3.48 16.22 -1.90
C PRO A 187 -1.95 16.21 -1.92
N ARG A 188 -1.30 17.27 -2.43
CA ARG A 188 0.17 17.43 -2.45
C ARG A 188 0.68 18.34 -1.34
N GLY A 189 -0.21 19.04 -0.64
CA GLY A 189 0.08 20.27 0.08
C GLY A 189 1.09 20.14 1.21
N ARG A 190 2.01 21.11 1.27
CA ARG A 190 2.82 21.39 2.46
C ARG A 190 1.96 22.22 3.41
N TRP A 191 1.40 21.55 4.42
CA TRP A 191 0.57 22.18 5.46
C TRP A 191 1.47 22.85 6.50
N LEU A 192 1.37 24.17 6.63
CA LEU A 192 2.07 24.90 7.69
C LEU A 192 1.17 24.96 8.93
N PRO A 193 1.68 24.57 10.11
CA PRO A 193 0.95 24.78 11.36
C PRO A 193 0.82 26.27 11.61
N VAL A 194 -0.32 26.67 12.18
CA VAL A 194 -0.57 28.04 12.64
C VAL A 194 -0.72 28.05 14.15
#